data_AF-D7IDS9-F1
#
_entry.id   AF-D7IDS9-F1
#
_cell.length_a   1.000
_cell.length_b   1.000
_cell.length_c   1.000
_cell.angle_alpha   90.00
_cell.angle_beta   90.00
_cell.angle_gamma   90.00
#
_symmetry.space_group_name_H-M   'P 1'
#
loop_
_entity.id
_entity.type
_entity.pdbx_description
1 polymer ?
#
loop_
_entity_poly.entity_id
_entity_poly.type
_entity_poly.pdbx_seq_one_letter_code
_entity_poly.pdbx_strand_id
1 'polypeptide(L)'
;MKTSKLKKIIYGIGISLFFSQGFLNIACSDWTDIEAKDYYEPPTQGYENNLKDYFNSPHKIMFGWFGNWAGKGGSSMQYALCGLPDSTDFVSLWLCWGNLTVEQQADLKDFQAKGSRAVLCWRAGDIGDNLTPGGNDDAVKEAFWGFDPKDEQSCIEAAKKYALAIVDTCNKYNIDGFDYDIEDWGTLMNSSMPSVPNAFMKTLREEFDKTGKMLVADIPGGAGWLSFYEVLSEETVLSLDYIAWQTYELGHSGL
;
A
#
# COMPACT_ATOMS: atom_id res chain seq x y z
N MET A 1 -82.93 -40.69 3.42
CA MET A 1 -81.66 -41.02 4.13
C MET A 1 -80.36 -40.89 3.30
N LYS A 2 -80.38 -40.52 2.01
CA LYS A 2 -79.16 -40.41 1.18
C LYS A 2 -78.46 -39.04 1.24
N THR A 3 -79.19 -37.96 1.55
CA THR A 3 -78.70 -36.58 1.55
C THR A 3 -77.83 -36.19 2.75
N SER A 4 -77.94 -36.88 3.90
CA SER A 4 -77.14 -36.54 5.09
C SER A 4 -75.70 -37.10 5.04
N LYS A 5 -75.47 -38.22 4.34
CA LYS A 5 -74.13 -38.78 4.11
C LYS A 5 -73.30 -37.87 3.21
N LEU A 6 -73.89 -37.33 2.15
CA LEU A 6 -73.20 -36.44 1.22
C LEU A 6 -72.77 -35.13 1.90
N LYS A 7 -73.64 -34.55 2.75
CA LYS A 7 -73.28 -33.37 3.56
C LYS A 7 -72.11 -33.64 4.49
N LYS A 8 -72.07 -34.79 5.17
CA LYS A 8 -70.95 -35.16 6.06
C LYS A 8 -69.63 -35.33 5.30
N ILE A 9 -69.67 -35.88 4.10
CA ILE A 9 -68.48 -36.01 3.24
C ILE A 9 -67.98 -34.64 2.79
N ILE A 10 -68.89 -33.75 2.37
CA ILE A 10 -68.54 -32.37 1.96
C ILE A 10 -67.94 -31.58 3.14
N TYR A 11 -68.53 -31.69 4.34
CA TYR A 11 -67.97 -31.06 5.54
C TYR A 11 -66.60 -31.65 5.91
N GLY A 12 -66.42 -32.97 5.79
CA GLY A 12 -65.13 -33.61 6.04
C GLY A 12 -64.04 -33.15 5.08
N ILE A 13 -64.36 -33.02 3.78
CA ILE A 13 -63.46 -32.48 2.76
C ILE A 13 -63.16 -31.01 3.01
N GLY A 14 -64.17 -30.20 3.35
CA GLY A 14 -63.99 -28.79 3.66
C GLY A 14 -63.08 -28.56 4.87
N ILE A 15 -63.25 -29.35 5.94
CA ILE A 15 -62.38 -29.32 7.12
C ILE A 15 -60.96 -29.77 6.77
N SER A 16 -60.82 -30.86 6.00
CA SER A 16 -59.51 -31.34 5.54
C SER A 16 -58.76 -30.30 4.70
N LEU A 17 -59.46 -29.60 3.80
CA LEU A 17 -58.88 -28.54 2.97
C LEU A 17 -58.53 -27.29 3.79
N PHE A 18 -59.30 -26.99 4.84
CA PHE A 18 -59.00 -25.87 5.74
C PHE A 18 -57.75 -26.14 6.58
N PHE A 19 -57.57 -27.36 7.07
CA PHE A 19 -56.36 -27.74 7.81
C PHE A 19 -55.13 -27.92 6.90
N SER A 20 -55.28 -28.31 5.64
CA SER A 20 -54.15 -28.44 4.70
C SER A 20 -53.53 -27.09 4.32
N GLN A 21 -54.29 -25.98 4.38
CA GLN A 21 -53.78 -24.63 4.16
C GLN A 21 -52.79 -24.19 5.26
N GLY A 22 -52.97 -24.65 6.51
CA GLY A 22 -52.06 -24.35 7.61
C GLY A 22 -50.67 -24.97 7.44
N PHE A 23 -50.60 -26.20 6.91
CA PHE A 23 -49.33 -26.89 6.66
C PHE A 23 -48.52 -26.27 5.52
N LEU A 24 -49.17 -25.67 4.52
CA LEU A 24 -48.49 -24.99 3.41
C LEU A 24 -47.85 -23.65 3.83
N ASN A 25 -48.35 -23.01 4.90
CA ASN A 25 -47.79 -21.76 5.40
C ASN A 25 -46.59 -21.97 6.34
N ILE A 26 -46.52 -23.10 7.07
CA ILE A 26 -45.39 -23.40 7.97
C ILE A 26 -44.17 -23.93 7.19
N ALA A 27 -44.37 -24.59 6.04
CA ALA A 27 -43.28 -25.09 5.19
C ALA A 27 -42.56 -23.98 4.38
N CYS A 28 -42.98 -22.71 4.51
CA CYS A 28 -42.40 -21.56 3.82
C CYS A 28 -41.73 -20.54 4.77
N SER A 29 -41.64 -20.81 6.08
CA SER A 29 -40.96 -19.89 7.01
C SER A 29 -39.46 -19.79 6.75
N ASP A 30 -38.83 -20.87 6.26
CA ASP A 30 -37.40 -20.90 5.90
C ASP A 30 -37.03 -19.95 4.76
N TRP A 31 -37.97 -19.51 3.92
CA TRP A 31 -37.70 -18.53 2.86
C TRP A 31 -37.66 -17.10 3.42
N THR A 32 -38.43 -16.81 4.47
CA THR A 32 -38.57 -15.44 4.99
C THR A 32 -37.43 -14.99 5.89
N ASP A 33 -36.60 -15.93 6.35
CA ASP A 33 -35.44 -15.65 7.16
C ASP A 33 -34.22 -15.39 6.26
N ILE A 34 -33.80 -14.12 6.21
CA ILE A 34 -32.58 -13.71 5.52
C ILE A 34 -31.39 -14.23 6.34
N GLU A 35 -30.90 -15.41 6.00
CA GLU A 35 -29.61 -15.88 6.50
C GLU A 35 -28.49 -15.36 5.58
N ALA A 36 -27.57 -14.58 6.15
CA ALA A 36 -26.35 -14.21 5.46
C ALA A 36 -25.52 -15.49 5.25
N LYS A 37 -25.40 -15.94 4.00
CA LYS A 37 -24.50 -17.04 3.67
C LYS A 37 -23.06 -16.56 3.81
N ASP A 38 -22.35 -17.14 4.76
CA ASP A 38 -20.92 -16.98 4.87
C ASP A 38 -20.24 -17.93 3.87
N TYR A 39 -19.62 -17.34 2.86
CA TYR A 39 -18.84 -18.05 1.84
C TYR A 39 -17.34 -18.02 2.14
N TYR A 40 -16.94 -17.51 3.30
CA TYR A 40 -15.54 -17.45 3.67
C TYR A 40 -15.02 -18.85 4.00
N GLU A 41 -14.12 -19.34 3.15
CA GLU A 41 -13.27 -20.47 3.49
C GLU A 41 -11.91 -19.94 3.95
N PRO A 42 -11.47 -20.25 5.18
CA PRO A 42 -10.18 -19.79 5.65
C PRO A 42 -9.06 -20.40 4.81
N PRO A 43 -7.98 -19.65 4.53
CA PRO A 43 -6.80 -20.19 3.86
C PRO A 43 -6.28 -21.43 4.60
N THR A 44 -5.86 -22.43 3.82
CA THR A 44 -5.24 -23.64 4.38
C THR A 44 -3.74 -23.43 4.57
N GLN A 45 -3.09 -24.24 5.41
CA GLN A 45 -1.62 -24.20 5.51
C GLN A 45 -0.93 -24.45 4.15
N GLY A 46 -1.54 -25.27 3.28
CA GLY A 46 -1.04 -25.51 1.93
C GLY A 46 -1.09 -24.25 1.06
N TYR A 47 -2.12 -23.42 1.22
CA TYR A 47 -2.23 -22.12 0.55
C TYR A 47 -1.09 -21.18 0.96
N GLU A 48 -0.85 -21.02 2.26
CA GLU A 48 0.23 -20.17 2.78
C GLU A 48 1.61 -20.64 2.30
N ASN A 49 1.83 -21.96 2.21
CA ASN A 49 3.08 -22.51 1.69
C ASN A 49 3.25 -22.19 0.21
N ASN A 50 2.19 -22.28 -0.60
CA ASN A 50 2.24 -21.91 -2.01
C ASN A 50 2.56 -20.42 -2.20
N LEU A 51 2.04 -19.53 -1.35
CA LEU A 51 2.39 -18.10 -1.40
C LEU A 51 3.87 -17.88 -1.08
N LYS A 52 4.39 -18.52 -0.04
CA LYS A 52 5.82 -18.46 0.29
C LYS A 52 6.67 -18.98 -0.87
N ASP A 53 6.28 -20.07 -1.50
CA ASP A 53 6.97 -20.62 -2.67
C ASP A 53 6.93 -19.66 -3.85
N TYR A 54 5.80 -18.99 -4.09
CA TYR A 54 5.67 -17.96 -5.12
C TYR A 54 6.66 -16.81 -4.90
N PHE A 55 6.66 -16.19 -3.72
CA PHE A 55 7.55 -15.06 -3.41
C PHE A 55 9.04 -15.44 -3.39
N ASN A 56 9.37 -16.71 -3.12
CA ASN A 56 10.75 -17.22 -3.16
C ASN A 56 11.19 -17.66 -4.57
N SER A 57 10.25 -17.86 -5.49
CA SER A 57 10.55 -18.30 -6.86
C SER A 57 10.99 -17.12 -7.75
N PRO A 58 11.78 -17.32 -8.81
CA PRO A 58 11.96 -16.29 -9.83
C PRO A 58 10.63 -15.98 -10.54
N HIS A 59 10.14 -14.75 -10.42
CA HIS A 59 8.91 -14.29 -11.07
C HIS A 59 9.03 -12.82 -11.50
N LYS A 60 8.01 -12.33 -12.22
CA LYS A 60 7.90 -10.90 -12.54
C LYS A 60 7.26 -10.18 -11.37
N ILE A 61 7.92 -9.12 -10.92
CA ILE A 61 7.49 -8.32 -9.78
C ILE A 61 6.22 -7.54 -10.13
N MET A 62 5.20 -7.66 -9.29
CA MET A 62 3.98 -6.86 -9.33
C MET A 62 4.09 -5.72 -8.33
N PHE A 63 4.20 -4.51 -8.87
CA PHE A 63 4.32 -3.26 -8.13
C PHE A 63 3.09 -2.37 -8.33
N GLY A 64 2.80 -1.50 -7.36
CA GLY A 64 1.89 -0.39 -7.56
C GLY A 64 2.02 0.70 -6.50
N TRP A 65 1.61 1.92 -6.86
CA TRP A 65 1.44 3.01 -5.90
C TRP A 65 0.05 2.91 -5.25
N PHE A 66 0.02 2.77 -3.92
CA PHE A 66 -1.19 2.57 -3.14
C PHE A 66 -1.55 3.83 -2.35
N GLY A 67 -2.53 4.58 -2.84
CA GLY A 67 -3.02 5.80 -2.23
C GLY A 67 -4.15 5.58 -1.23
N ASN A 68 -4.39 6.58 -0.38
CA ASN A 68 -5.48 6.62 0.59
C ASN A 68 -5.51 5.42 1.57
N TRP A 69 -4.33 4.90 1.92
CA TRP A 69 -4.23 3.79 2.86
C TRP A 69 -4.77 4.16 4.24
N ALA A 70 -5.85 3.50 4.67
CA ALA A 70 -6.53 3.73 5.94
C ALA A 70 -6.39 2.56 6.92
N GLY A 71 -5.85 1.42 6.47
CA GLY A 71 -5.77 0.18 7.24
C GLY A 71 -7.09 -0.60 7.27
N LYS A 72 -7.08 -1.73 7.99
CA LYS A 72 -8.20 -2.70 7.99
C LYS A 72 -9.42 -2.32 8.87
N GLY A 73 -9.44 -1.12 9.42
CA GLY A 73 -10.52 -0.65 10.31
C GLY A 73 -11.75 -0.09 9.60
N GLY A 74 -11.70 0.10 8.29
CA GLY A 74 -12.78 0.67 7.48
C GLY A 74 -13.83 -0.34 7.00
N SER A 75 -14.96 0.16 6.50
CA SER A 75 -16.01 -0.67 5.90
C SER A 75 -15.69 -1.13 4.47
N SER A 76 -14.55 -0.72 3.91
CA SER A 76 -14.12 -1.06 2.55
C SER A 76 -12.67 -1.56 2.58
N MET A 77 -12.43 -2.70 1.91
CA MET A 77 -11.08 -3.26 1.73
C MET A 77 -10.25 -2.50 0.68
N GLN A 78 -10.86 -1.57 -0.06
CA GLN A 78 -10.14 -0.75 -1.06
C GLN A 78 -8.98 0.05 -0.46
N TYR A 79 -9.09 0.42 0.83
CA TYR A 79 -8.10 1.24 1.55
C TYR A 79 -7.22 0.42 2.50
N ALA A 80 -7.25 -0.91 2.38
CA ALA A 80 -6.46 -1.84 3.17
C ALA A 80 -5.53 -2.64 2.27
N LEU A 81 -4.26 -2.76 2.67
CA LEU A 81 -3.24 -3.56 1.98
C LEU A 81 -3.67 -5.03 1.90
N CYS A 82 -4.34 -5.55 2.93
CA CYS A 82 -4.85 -6.92 2.93
C CYS A 82 -5.90 -7.19 1.84
N GLY A 83 -6.51 -6.13 1.28
CA GLY A 83 -7.45 -6.19 0.15
C GLY A 83 -6.78 -6.26 -1.22
N LEU A 84 -5.46 -6.10 -1.31
CA LEU A 84 -4.72 -6.25 -2.56
C LEU A 84 -4.64 -7.72 -2.99
N PRO A 85 -4.52 -8.00 -4.30
CA PRO A 85 -4.28 -9.35 -4.80
C PRO A 85 -3.02 -9.98 -4.17
N ASP A 86 -3.07 -11.27 -3.88
CA ASP A 86 -1.94 -11.97 -3.24
C ASP A 86 -0.69 -12.09 -4.14
N SER A 87 -0.83 -11.80 -5.43
CA SER A 87 0.31 -11.68 -6.36
C SER A 87 1.00 -10.32 -6.32
N THR A 88 0.64 -9.42 -5.40
CA THR A 88 1.32 -8.12 -5.23
C THR A 88 2.59 -8.30 -4.40
N ASP A 89 3.75 -8.01 -5.00
CA ASP A 89 5.05 -8.15 -4.36
C ASP A 89 5.36 -7.00 -3.42
N PHE A 90 5.22 -5.78 -3.92
CA PHE A 90 5.34 -4.61 -3.06
C PHE A 90 4.53 -3.42 -3.56
N VAL A 91 4.26 -2.50 -2.65
CA VAL A 91 3.61 -1.23 -2.97
C VAL A 91 4.37 -0.05 -2.39
N SER A 92 4.31 1.06 -3.12
CA SER A 92 4.70 2.38 -2.62
C SER A 92 3.49 3.05 -2.01
N LEU A 93 3.55 3.36 -0.72
CA LEU A 93 2.47 4.01 0.02
C LEU A 93 2.44 5.50 -0.35
N TRP A 94 1.69 5.82 -1.41
CA TRP A 94 1.67 7.14 -2.04
C TRP A 94 1.23 8.22 -1.04
N LEU A 95 2.09 9.21 -0.84
CA LEU A 95 1.89 10.32 0.09
C LEU A 95 1.66 9.84 1.55
N CYS A 96 2.35 8.78 1.95
CA CYS A 96 2.34 8.29 3.32
C CYS A 96 3.59 8.75 4.07
N TRP A 97 3.40 9.67 5.01
CA TRP A 97 4.44 10.14 5.92
C TRP A 97 3.87 10.33 7.33
N GLY A 98 4.76 10.45 8.33
CA GLY A 98 4.39 10.70 9.71
C GLY A 98 4.00 9.43 10.48
N ASN A 99 3.04 9.57 11.40
CA ASN A 99 2.69 8.50 12.33
C ASN A 99 1.61 7.58 11.75
N LEU A 100 1.86 6.27 11.75
CA LEU A 100 0.86 5.28 11.37
C LEU A 100 -0.13 4.99 12.51
N THR A 101 -1.40 4.78 12.15
CA THR A 101 -2.44 4.33 13.08
C THR A 101 -2.24 2.86 13.48
N VAL A 102 -2.98 2.40 14.49
CA VAL A 102 -2.94 0.98 14.91
C VAL A 102 -3.51 0.07 13.81
N GLU A 103 -4.53 0.56 13.10
CA GLU A 103 -5.21 -0.16 12.01
C GLU A 103 -4.28 -0.32 10.81
N GLN A 104 -3.51 0.73 10.47
CA GLN A 104 -2.47 0.67 9.44
C GLN A 104 -1.36 -0.31 9.82
N GLN A 105 -0.84 -0.24 11.05
CA GLN A 105 0.20 -1.17 11.51
C GLN A 105 -0.26 -2.64 11.47
N ALA A 106 -1.52 -2.90 11.85
CA ALA A 106 -2.07 -4.24 11.84
C ALA A 106 -2.33 -4.76 10.42
N ASP A 107 -2.73 -3.89 9.49
CA ASP A 107 -2.91 -4.19 8.07
C ASP A 107 -1.56 -4.46 7.36
N LEU A 108 -0.55 -3.63 7.64
CA LEU A 108 0.82 -3.83 7.18
C LEU A 108 1.36 -5.20 7.60
N LYS A 109 1.16 -5.58 8.86
CA LYS A 109 1.61 -6.87 9.38
C LYS A 109 0.94 -8.04 8.64
N ASP A 110 -0.34 -7.94 8.33
CA ASP A 110 -1.07 -8.99 7.60
C ASP A 110 -0.59 -9.07 6.14
N PHE A 111 -0.27 -7.93 5.52
CA PHE A 111 0.31 -7.86 4.18
C PHE A 111 1.70 -8.50 4.13
N GLN A 112 2.56 -8.19 5.11
CA GLN A 112 3.89 -8.80 5.28
C GLN A 112 3.81 -10.30 5.54
N ALA A 113 2.80 -10.78 6.26
CA ALA A 113 2.63 -12.20 6.54
C ALA A 113 2.38 -13.04 5.26
N LYS A 114 1.83 -12.43 4.20
CA LYS A 114 1.68 -13.07 2.89
C LYS A 114 3.01 -13.18 2.14
N GLY A 115 3.97 -12.29 2.42
CA GLY A 115 5.26 -12.17 1.74
C GLY A 115 5.45 -10.82 1.04
N SER A 116 4.38 -10.03 0.91
CA SER A 116 4.39 -8.71 0.28
C SER A 116 5.08 -7.66 1.14
N ARG A 117 5.54 -6.56 0.53
CA ARG A 117 6.25 -5.46 1.21
C ARG A 117 5.60 -4.11 0.94
N ALA A 118 5.65 -3.19 1.88
CA ALA A 118 5.20 -1.81 1.66
C ALA A 118 6.34 -0.83 1.98
N VAL A 119 6.58 0.13 1.10
CA VAL A 119 7.58 1.20 1.29
C VAL A 119 6.89 2.55 1.42
N LEU A 120 7.41 3.43 2.27
CA LEU A 120 6.92 4.81 2.32
C LEU A 120 7.24 5.52 1.00
N CYS A 121 6.40 6.46 0.56
CA CYS A 121 6.60 7.15 -0.72
C CYS A 121 6.05 8.58 -0.68
N TRP A 122 6.87 9.54 -1.09
CA TRP A 122 6.45 10.91 -1.38
C TRP A 122 7.52 11.64 -2.20
N ARG A 123 7.08 12.66 -2.96
CA ARG A 123 7.98 13.63 -3.60
C ARG A 123 8.78 14.40 -2.56
N ALA A 124 10.10 14.25 -2.58
CA ALA A 124 11.02 14.93 -1.68
C ALA A 124 12.04 15.76 -2.48
N GLY A 125 11.57 16.83 -3.15
CA GLY A 125 12.46 17.72 -3.90
C GLY A 125 13.43 18.48 -3.00
N ASP A 126 12.99 18.79 -1.77
CA ASP A 126 13.76 19.50 -0.77
C ASP A 126 14.10 18.66 0.46
N ILE A 127 15.20 19.02 1.10
CA ILE A 127 15.60 18.47 2.39
C ILE A 127 14.52 18.80 3.41
N GLY A 128 13.89 17.76 3.98
CA GLY A 128 12.91 17.91 5.04
C GLY A 128 11.45 17.92 4.61
N ASP A 129 11.15 17.75 3.31
CA ASP A 129 9.76 17.70 2.85
C ASP A 129 8.94 16.67 3.65
N ASN A 130 7.77 17.10 4.10
CA ASN A 130 6.76 16.33 4.85
C ASN A 130 7.17 15.86 6.26
N LEU A 131 8.46 15.85 6.60
CA LEU A 131 8.96 15.46 7.93
C LEU A 131 9.41 16.63 8.79
N THR A 132 9.38 17.86 8.28
CA THR A 132 9.76 19.05 9.04
C THR A 132 8.67 19.47 10.04
N PRO A 133 8.98 19.50 11.35
CA PRO A 133 8.06 20.06 12.34
C PRO A 133 7.83 21.55 12.10
N GLY A 134 6.57 21.98 12.15
CA GLY A 134 6.19 23.38 11.95
C GLY A 134 5.79 23.73 10.52
N GLY A 135 5.96 22.83 9.55
CA GLY A 135 5.49 22.99 8.17
C GLY A 135 6.60 22.81 7.12
N ASN A 136 6.21 22.88 5.85
CA ASN A 136 7.09 22.66 4.69
C ASN A 136 7.69 23.96 4.11
N ASP A 137 7.57 25.10 4.81
CA ASP A 137 8.15 26.37 4.36
C ASP A 137 9.69 26.30 4.38
N ASP A 138 10.36 26.85 3.36
CA ASP A 138 11.82 26.76 3.19
C ASP A 138 12.60 27.23 4.41
N ALA A 139 12.25 28.40 4.96
CA ALA A 139 12.92 28.94 6.15
C ALA A 139 12.76 28.04 7.39
N VAL A 140 11.67 27.27 7.46
CA VAL A 140 11.43 26.30 8.54
C VAL A 140 12.28 25.05 8.31
N LYS A 141 12.36 24.55 7.07
CA LYS A 141 13.23 23.43 6.68
C LYS A 141 14.70 23.75 6.96
N GLU A 142 15.18 24.90 6.48
CA GLU A 142 16.55 25.38 6.68
C GLU A 142 16.89 25.49 8.18
N ALA A 143 16.02 26.11 8.97
CA ALA A 143 16.23 26.28 10.40
C ALA A 143 16.19 24.96 11.19
N PHE A 144 15.26 24.06 10.88
CA PHE A 144 15.09 22.80 11.60
C PHE A 144 16.21 21.80 11.29
N TRP A 145 16.54 21.61 10.01
CA TRP A 145 17.57 20.67 9.58
C TRP A 145 18.99 21.27 9.68
N GLY A 146 19.08 22.59 9.74
CA GLY A 146 20.29 23.35 10.00
C GLY A 146 21.23 23.38 8.81
N PHE A 147 20.76 23.91 7.67
CA PHE A 147 21.55 24.07 6.45
C PHE A 147 21.33 25.45 5.79
N ASP A 148 22.31 25.89 5.02
CA ASP A 148 22.18 27.00 4.06
C ASP A 148 22.10 26.38 2.66
N PRO A 149 21.05 26.63 1.87
CA PRO A 149 20.89 26.04 0.54
C PRO A 149 22.02 26.39 -0.45
N LYS A 150 22.90 27.34 -0.11
CA LYS A 150 24.08 27.73 -0.89
C LYS A 150 25.38 27.07 -0.42
N ASP A 151 25.37 26.40 0.73
CA ASP A 151 26.52 25.66 1.26
C ASP A 151 26.29 24.15 1.11
N GLU A 152 26.90 23.58 0.07
CA GLU A 152 26.81 22.16 -0.28
C GLU A 152 27.14 21.24 0.90
N GLN A 153 28.13 21.57 1.72
CA GLN A 153 28.50 20.72 2.86
C GLN A 153 27.41 20.71 3.95
N SER A 154 26.76 21.85 4.18
CA SER A 154 25.63 21.92 5.10
C SER A 154 24.41 21.16 4.58
N CYS A 155 24.14 21.23 3.26
CA CYS A 155 23.10 20.46 2.58
C CYS A 155 23.36 18.95 2.67
N ILE A 156 24.60 18.50 2.47
CA ILE A 156 24.99 17.08 2.63
C ILE A 156 24.64 16.59 4.05
N GLU A 157 25.06 17.31 5.08
CA GLU A 157 24.82 16.88 6.47
C GLU A 157 23.33 16.92 6.83
N ALA A 158 22.57 17.88 6.32
CA ALA A 158 21.12 17.93 6.51
C ALA A 158 20.38 16.82 5.74
N ALA A 159 20.82 16.51 4.52
CA ALA A 159 20.28 15.39 3.73
C ALA A 159 20.50 14.05 4.44
N LYS A 160 21.68 13.83 5.05
CA LYS A 160 21.93 12.64 5.90
C LYS A 160 20.98 12.58 7.10
N LYS A 161 20.78 13.69 7.82
CA LYS A 161 19.82 13.74 8.95
C LYS A 161 18.40 13.40 8.48
N TYR A 162 18.00 13.94 7.33
CA TYR A 162 16.69 13.69 6.76
C TYR A 162 16.51 12.21 6.37
N ALA A 163 17.53 11.59 5.74
CA ALA A 163 17.56 10.15 5.49
C ALA A 163 17.40 9.34 6.80
N LEU A 164 18.12 9.70 7.84
CA LEU A 164 18.03 9.03 9.15
C LEU A 164 16.63 9.14 9.78
N ALA A 165 15.93 10.27 9.59
CA ALA A 165 14.55 10.40 10.07
C ALA A 165 13.55 9.49 9.33
N ILE A 166 13.78 9.26 8.03
CA ILE A 166 13.02 8.27 7.25
C ILE A 166 13.31 6.86 7.78
N VAL A 167 14.59 6.53 7.98
CA VAL A 167 15.05 5.25 8.57
C VAL A 167 14.40 5.01 9.92
N ASP A 168 14.40 6.01 10.80
CA ASP A 168 13.78 5.93 12.12
C ASP A 168 12.27 5.62 12.02
N THR A 169 11.58 6.23 11.07
CA THR A 169 10.16 5.99 10.83
C THR A 169 9.92 4.57 10.34
N CYS A 170 10.71 4.10 9.36
CA CYS A 170 10.61 2.74 8.84
C CYS A 170 10.92 1.69 9.92
N ASN A 171 11.89 1.95 10.79
CA ASN A 171 12.22 1.07 11.92
C ASN A 171 11.13 1.07 12.99
N LYS A 172 10.61 2.24 13.36
CA LYS A 172 9.56 2.40 14.37
C LYS A 172 8.30 1.63 14.00
N TYR A 173 7.90 1.67 12.73
CA TYR A 173 6.65 1.06 12.26
C TYR A 173 6.82 -0.27 11.54
N ASN A 174 8.05 -0.78 11.44
CA ASN A 174 8.39 -1.95 10.63
C ASN A 174 7.90 -1.83 9.17
N ILE A 175 7.99 -0.64 8.58
CA ILE A 175 7.78 -0.44 7.14
C ILE A 175 8.99 -0.98 6.38
N ASP A 176 8.77 -1.55 5.20
CA ASP A 176 9.77 -2.35 4.49
C ASP A 176 10.80 -1.50 3.74
N GLY A 177 10.69 -0.18 3.72
CA GLY A 177 11.65 0.68 3.02
C GLY A 177 11.12 2.06 2.65
N PHE A 178 11.80 2.69 1.70
CA PHE A 178 11.42 3.99 1.14
C PHE A 178 11.54 3.97 -0.38
N ASP A 179 10.56 4.57 -1.04
CA ASP A 179 10.56 4.90 -2.46
C ASP A 179 10.71 6.40 -2.62
N TYR A 180 11.85 6.80 -3.18
CA TYR A 180 12.11 8.19 -3.48
C TYR A 180 11.48 8.55 -4.82
N ASP A 181 10.36 9.25 -4.76
CA ASP A 181 9.67 9.85 -5.90
C ASP A 181 10.41 11.13 -6.33
N ILE A 182 11.15 11.01 -7.44
CA ILE A 182 12.05 12.04 -7.99
C ILE A 182 11.36 12.77 -9.13
N GLU A 183 10.57 13.76 -8.77
CA GLU A 183 9.77 14.57 -9.70
C GLU A 183 10.05 16.08 -9.62
N ASP A 184 10.75 16.54 -8.58
CA ASP A 184 10.96 17.96 -8.32
C ASP A 184 12.45 18.29 -8.20
N TRP A 185 12.86 19.43 -8.77
CA TRP A 185 14.15 20.03 -8.49
C TRP A 185 14.07 20.83 -7.18
N GLY A 186 15.06 20.67 -6.32
CA GLY A 186 15.12 21.38 -5.04
C GLY A 186 16.45 21.17 -4.33
N THR A 187 16.47 21.42 -3.03
CA THR A 187 17.69 21.29 -2.20
C THR A 187 18.15 19.85 -2.04
N LEU A 188 17.25 18.86 -2.13
CA LEU A 188 17.60 17.44 -2.05
C LEU A 188 17.94 16.86 -3.42
N MET A 189 17.29 17.34 -4.49
CA MET A 189 17.57 16.94 -5.86
C MET A 189 18.07 18.16 -6.65
N ASN A 190 19.40 18.31 -6.75
CA ASN A 190 20.05 19.46 -7.37
C ASN A 190 21.21 19.03 -8.28
N SER A 191 21.11 19.31 -9.57
CA SER A 191 22.17 18.99 -10.55
C SER A 191 23.46 19.80 -10.37
N SER A 192 23.40 20.96 -9.71
CA SER A 192 24.58 21.78 -9.38
C SER A 192 25.31 21.30 -8.12
N MET A 193 24.65 20.51 -7.27
CA MET A 193 25.20 19.93 -6.04
C MET A 193 24.87 18.43 -5.98
N PRO A 194 25.33 17.61 -6.96
CA PRO A 194 24.95 16.21 -7.06
C PRO A 194 25.40 15.37 -5.87
N SER A 195 26.37 15.86 -5.08
CA SER A 195 26.80 15.21 -3.84
C SER A 195 25.67 15.09 -2.79
N VAL A 196 24.70 16.01 -2.80
CA VAL A 196 23.60 16.07 -1.83
C VAL A 196 22.61 14.90 -2.01
N PRO A 197 21.96 14.70 -3.18
CA PRO A 197 21.09 13.54 -3.40
C PRO A 197 21.84 12.21 -3.25
N ASN A 198 23.11 12.16 -3.66
CA ASN A 198 23.93 10.96 -3.49
C ASN A 198 24.22 10.66 -2.01
N ALA A 199 24.50 11.66 -1.18
CA ALA A 199 24.68 11.46 0.26
C ALA A 199 23.39 10.99 0.94
N PHE A 200 22.23 11.54 0.55
CA PHE A 200 20.92 11.08 1.01
C PHE A 200 20.70 9.60 0.71
N MET A 201 20.81 9.22 -0.56
CA MET A 201 20.54 7.85 -1.02
C MET A 201 21.54 6.83 -0.45
N LYS A 202 22.83 7.19 -0.37
CA LYS A 202 23.84 6.33 0.26
C LYS A 202 23.57 6.12 1.75
N THR A 203 23.14 7.16 2.46
CA THR A 203 22.77 7.03 3.89
C THR A 203 21.56 6.12 4.07
N LEU A 204 20.53 6.26 3.23
CA LEU A 204 19.38 5.34 3.25
C LEU A 204 19.83 3.90 2.99
N ARG A 205 20.63 3.68 1.94
CA ARG A 205 21.13 2.35 1.58
C ARG A 205 21.93 1.71 2.72
N GLU A 206 22.89 2.45 3.29
CA GLU A 206 23.73 1.98 4.39
C GLU A 206 22.90 1.54 5.61
N GLU A 207 21.85 2.28 5.98
CA GLU A 207 20.99 1.92 7.10
C GLU A 207 19.98 0.82 6.76
N PHE A 208 19.45 0.82 5.54
CA PHE A 208 18.51 -0.21 5.08
C PHE A 208 19.17 -1.57 4.91
N ASP A 209 20.47 -1.64 4.56
CA ASP A 209 21.23 -2.90 4.55
C ASP A 209 21.32 -3.56 5.92
N LYS A 210 21.40 -2.75 7.00
CA LYS A 210 21.44 -3.28 8.38
C LYS A 210 20.12 -3.91 8.80
N THR A 211 19.02 -3.55 8.14
CA THR A 211 17.66 -3.93 8.54
C THR A 211 16.90 -4.70 7.46
N GLY A 212 17.54 -4.97 6.32
CA GLY A 212 16.94 -5.70 5.19
C GLY A 212 15.81 -4.94 4.49
N LYS A 213 15.86 -3.60 4.53
CA LYS A 213 14.83 -2.73 3.93
C LYS A 213 15.13 -2.38 2.47
N MET A 214 14.08 -2.07 1.74
CA MET A 214 14.12 -1.71 0.33
C MET A 214 14.42 -0.22 0.15
N LEU A 215 15.25 0.07 -0.85
CA LEU A 215 15.40 1.41 -1.41
C LEU A 215 14.96 1.38 -2.87
N VAL A 216 13.93 2.16 -3.17
CA VAL A 216 13.38 2.30 -4.51
C VAL A 216 13.57 3.75 -4.96
N ALA A 217 13.80 3.95 -6.26
CA ALA A 217 13.69 5.26 -6.88
C ALA A 217 12.60 5.22 -7.95
N ASP A 218 11.70 6.17 -7.86
CA ASP A 218 10.61 6.41 -8.79
C ASP A 218 10.97 7.63 -9.63
N ILE A 219 11.04 7.44 -10.96
CA ILE A 219 11.52 8.44 -11.91
C ILE A 219 10.52 8.57 -13.07
N PRO A 220 10.12 9.80 -13.43
CA PRO A 220 9.28 10.04 -14.60
C PRO A 220 9.95 9.59 -15.90
N GLY A 221 9.17 9.00 -16.79
CA GLY A 221 9.72 8.27 -17.92
C GLY A 221 9.90 9.02 -19.23
N GLY A 222 9.51 10.30 -19.30
CA GLY A 222 9.71 11.12 -20.49
C GLY A 222 11.18 11.52 -20.68
N ALA A 223 11.63 11.69 -21.93
CA ALA A 223 13.04 11.99 -22.23
C ALA A 223 13.61 13.25 -21.54
N GLY A 224 12.76 14.23 -21.20
CA GLY A 224 13.17 15.42 -20.43
C GLY A 224 13.53 15.14 -18.97
N TRP A 225 13.04 14.03 -18.43
CA TRP A 225 13.19 13.62 -17.04
C TRP A 225 14.42 12.73 -16.79
N LEU A 226 15.12 12.31 -17.85
CA LEU A 226 16.42 11.62 -17.76
C LEU A 226 17.46 12.42 -16.98
N SER A 227 17.31 13.74 -16.94
CA SER A 227 18.18 14.65 -16.20
C SER A 227 18.24 14.31 -14.70
N PHE A 228 17.18 13.78 -14.10
CA PHE A 228 17.19 13.34 -12.70
C PHE A 228 18.07 12.10 -12.49
N TYR A 229 18.01 11.15 -13.43
CA TYR A 229 18.87 9.98 -13.42
C TYR A 229 20.36 10.35 -13.51
N GLU A 230 20.70 11.38 -14.29
CA GLU A 230 22.08 11.85 -14.46
C GLU A 230 22.69 12.48 -13.20
N VAL A 231 21.88 12.91 -12.23
CA VAL A 231 22.37 13.46 -10.95
C VAL A 231 22.87 12.36 -10.01
N LEU A 232 22.27 11.17 -10.08
CA LEU A 232 22.65 10.04 -9.25
C LEU A 232 23.93 9.39 -9.80
N SER A 233 24.87 9.09 -8.92
CA SER A 233 26.07 8.35 -9.30
C SER A 233 25.72 6.91 -9.67
N GLU A 234 26.52 6.30 -10.55
CA GLU A 234 26.36 4.89 -10.93
C GLU A 234 26.30 3.95 -9.72
N GLU A 235 27.13 4.21 -8.70
CA GLU A 235 27.11 3.47 -7.43
C GLU A 235 25.74 3.55 -6.73
N THR A 236 25.17 4.75 -6.64
CA THR A 236 23.85 4.96 -6.03
C THR A 236 22.78 4.21 -6.81
N VAL A 237 22.76 4.34 -8.14
CA VAL A 237 21.78 3.67 -9.01
C VAL A 237 21.86 2.15 -8.88
N LEU A 238 23.08 1.59 -8.90
CA LEU A 238 23.30 0.14 -8.78
C LEU A 238 23.00 -0.41 -7.38
N SER A 239 22.86 0.46 -6.37
CA SER A 239 22.53 0.07 -4.99
C SER A 239 21.01 -0.03 -4.71
N LEU A 240 20.18 0.43 -5.64
CA LEU A 240 18.72 0.38 -5.52
C LEU A 240 18.21 -1.04 -5.69
N ASP A 241 17.16 -1.39 -4.94
CA ASP A 241 16.45 -2.65 -5.13
C ASP A 241 15.64 -2.62 -6.43
N TYR A 242 14.97 -1.48 -6.70
CA TYR A 242 14.20 -1.25 -7.90
C TYR A 242 14.26 0.21 -8.36
N ILE A 243 14.08 0.40 -9.67
CA ILE A 243 13.77 1.69 -10.27
C ILE A 243 12.37 1.57 -10.90
N ALA A 244 11.41 2.36 -10.42
CA ALA A 244 10.09 2.45 -10.99
C ALA A 244 10.07 3.56 -12.06
N TRP A 245 9.95 3.17 -13.33
CA TRP A 245 9.93 4.11 -14.45
C TRP A 245 8.50 4.45 -14.87
N GLN A 246 8.08 5.70 -14.69
CA GLN A 246 6.71 6.11 -15.01
C GLN A 246 6.53 6.31 -16.51
N THR A 247 6.00 5.29 -17.18
CA THR A 247 5.86 5.26 -18.65
C THR A 247 4.50 5.74 -19.17
N TYR A 248 3.69 6.40 -18.32
CA TYR A 248 2.32 6.78 -18.66
C TYR A 248 2.23 7.74 -19.85
N GLU A 249 3.25 8.55 -20.07
CA GLU A 249 3.33 9.53 -21.16
C GLU A 249 3.70 8.93 -22.54
N LEU A 250 3.90 7.61 -22.65
CA LEU A 250 4.32 6.92 -23.88
C LEU A 250 3.25 6.86 -25.00
N GLY A 251 2.35 7.85 -25.06
CA GLY A 251 1.63 8.24 -26.28
C GLY A 251 2.51 9.01 -27.28
N HIS A 252 3.75 9.36 -26.93
CA HIS A 252 4.71 10.02 -27.81
C HIS A 252 5.75 9.03 -28.37
N SER A 253 5.83 8.96 -29.69
CA SER A 253 6.86 8.25 -30.44
C SER A 253 8.27 8.67 -30.01
N GLY A 254 8.94 7.90 -29.16
CA GLY A 254 10.24 8.31 -28.64
C GLY A 254 10.97 7.35 -27.69
N LEU A 255 10.59 6.08 -27.64
CA LEU A 255 11.48 4.98 -27.23
C LEU A 255 11.72 4.08 -28.45
#